data_AF-A0AAJ0F1L6-F1
#
_entry.id   AF-A0AAJ0F1L6-F1
#
_cell.length_a   1.000
_cell.length_b   1.000
_cell.length_c   1.000
_cell.angle_alpha   90.00
_cell.angle_beta   90.00
_cell.angle_gamma   90.00
#
_symmetry.space_group_name_H-M   'P 1'
#
loop_
_entity.id
_entity.type
_entity.pdbx_description
1 polymer ?
#
loop_
_entity_poly.entity_id
_entity_poly.type
_entity_poly.pdbx_seq_one_letter_code
_entity_poly.pdbx_strand_id
1 'polypeptide(L)'
;MSLLLLLLFTTAALAGPPSKPDKTCTPFRIPLNITAPYYNIDISIATNWDLSSYIFNASRRDSQQVFHPITSNQTLTTYPTIAATFCTPSTPTANSSTLLLLTHGSMTSGIYWDPPAYPQHSFVQHALAAGYSVFYYDRLGTGSSSLDDPISRVQYAPQVEILRQLTTLLRGSSSSSPSRYTPGASISKIVQVGHSFGAFLAASAIASDDDPRGDALVLTGFSGLFAYLGLWTTGGQARVAALQDPKKFGTFAKGYLVPADEYAFAFGGFKEPFFDRKVTGWLWERQAPFAIAELLTAGTFPLDFGKVKTPVQVVVGRYDLPSCGGFCDGLLNQTAALFTGAREVEVRGDFDGGHLLNYHFDGKKSFDAITGWIGRAI
;
A
#
# COMPACT_ATOMS: atom_id res chain seq x y z
N MET A 1 34.73 -11.04 69.01
CA MET A 1 33.73 -11.50 68.03
C MET A 1 33.47 -10.36 67.05
N SER A 2 34.25 -10.30 65.97
CA SER A 2 34.02 -9.35 64.86
C SER A 2 33.63 -10.17 63.64
N LEU A 3 32.42 -9.94 63.14
CA LEU A 3 31.82 -10.65 62.02
C LEU A 3 32.16 -9.88 60.73
N LEU A 4 32.90 -10.51 59.82
CA LEU A 4 33.19 -10.01 58.48
C LEU A 4 32.01 -10.36 57.57
N LEU A 5 31.33 -9.37 56.97
CA LEU A 5 30.29 -9.58 55.96
C LEU A 5 30.93 -9.43 54.57
N LEU A 6 31.06 -10.51 53.80
CA LEU A 6 31.42 -10.49 52.39
C LEU A 6 30.17 -10.17 51.55
N LEU A 7 30.18 -9.05 50.82
CA LEU A 7 29.20 -8.73 49.79
C LEU A 7 29.69 -9.28 48.43
N LEU A 8 28.99 -10.27 47.89
CA LEU A 8 29.14 -10.77 46.52
C LEU A 8 28.43 -9.81 45.56
N PHE A 9 29.17 -9.11 44.71
CA PHE A 9 28.61 -8.40 43.56
C PHE A 9 28.49 -9.35 42.38
N THR A 10 27.26 -9.74 42.02
CA THR A 10 26.97 -10.39 40.74
C THR A 10 26.92 -9.32 39.65
N THR A 11 27.88 -9.35 38.73
CA THR A 11 27.86 -8.53 37.52
C THR A 11 26.78 -9.05 36.58
N ALA A 12 25.64 -8.36 36.52
CA ALA A 12 24.66 -8.57 35.46
C ALA A 12 25.29 -8.13 34.13
N ALA A 13 25.48 -9.08 33.21
CA ALA A 13 25.88 -8.78 31.85
C ALA A 13 24.76 -7.98 31.17
N LEU A 14 25.03 -6.70 30.90
CA LEU A 14 24.20 -5.88 30.02
C LEU A 14 24.24 -6.52 28.63
N ALA A 15 23.12 -7.12 28.20
CA ALA A 15 22.92 -7.49 26.82
C ALA A 15 23.05 -6.21 25.98
N GLY A 16 24.01 -6.18 25.05
CA GLY A 16 24.15 -5.10 24.09
C GLY A 16 22.86 -4.94 23.27
N PRO A 17 22.64 -3.77 22.64
CA PRO A 17 21.51 -3.58 21.74
C PRO A 17 21.51 -4.71 20.69
N PRO A 18 20.34 -5.31 20.38
CA PRO A 18 20.27 -6.34 19.36
C PRO A 18 20.89 -5.81 18.07
N SER A 19 21.86 -6.54 17.53
CA SER A 19 22.47 -6.24 16.23
C SER A 19 21.35 -6.07 15.21
N LYS A 20 21.38 -4.97 14.44
CA LYS A 20 20.48 -4.82 13.29
C LYS A 20 20.59 -6.12 12.48
N PRO A 21 19.49 -6.85 12.22
CA PRO A 21 19.59 -8.00 11.34
C PRO A 21 20.17 -7.47 10.03
N ASP A 22 21.31 -8.03 9.62
CA ASP A 22 21.84 -7.75 8.28
C ASP A 22 20.69 -8.03 7.31
N LYS A 23 20.31 -7.02 6.52
CA LYS A 23 19.31 -7.16 5.47
C LYS A 23 20.03 -7.01 4.14
N THR A 24 19.85 -7.97 3.24
CA THR A 24 20.31 -7.81 1.86
C THR A 24 19.13 -7.31 1.05
N CYS A 25 19.14 -6.03 0.71
CA CYS A 25 18.12 -5.40 -0.13
C CYS A 25 18.72 -4.99 -1.47
N THR A 26 18.12 -5.47 -2.55
CA THR A 26 18.58 -5.22 -3.94
C THR A 26 17.54 -4.37 -4.66
N PRO A 27 17.90 -3.16 -5.13
CA PRO A 27 17.01 -2.35 -5.93
C PRO A 27 16.93 -2.86 -7.37
N PHE A 28 15.77 -2.69 -8.00
CA PHE A 28 15.51 -3.07 -9.39
C PHE A 28 14.77 -1.96 -10.14
N ARG A 29 14.99 -1.94 -11.45
CA ARG A 29 14.13 -1.29 -12.43
C ARG A 29 13.60 -2.36 -13.37
N ILE A 30 12.29 -2.58 -13.34
CA ILE A 30 11.63 -3.69 -14.02
C ILE A 30 10.85 -3.12 -15.20
N PRO A 31 11.35 -3.23 -16.45
CA PRO A 31 10.55 -2.93 -17.61
C PRO A 31 9.44 -3.98 -17.73
N LEU A 32 8.21 -3.52 -17.87
CA LEU A 32 7.04 -4.37 -18.07
C LEU A 32 6.45 -4.14 -19.46
N ASN A 33 5.68 -5.10 -19.93
CA ASN A 33 4.89 -5.01 -21.15
C ASN A 33 3.44 -5.34 -20.79
N ILE A 34 2.65 -4.31 -20.48
CA ILE A 34 1.29 -4.48 -19.97
C ILE A 34 0.27 -4.22 -21.07
N THR A 35 -0.77 -5.06 -21.12
CA THR A 35 -1.95 -4.84 -21.96
C THR A 35 -3.17 -4.77 -21.06
N ALA A 36 -3.85 -3.63 -21.05
CA ALA A 36 -4.96 -3.35 -20.15
C ALA A 36 -5.97 -2.41 -20.83
N PRO A 37 -7.22 -2.34 -20.31
CA PRO A 37 -8.15 -1.29 -20.71
C PRO A 37 -7.68 0.07 -20.17
N TYR A 38 -7.70 1.07 -21.06
CA TYR A 38 -7.49 2.48 -20.79
C TYR A 38 -8.74 3.26 -21.16
N TYR A 39 -9.11 4.21 -20.31
CA TYR A 39 -10.27 5.06 -20.50
C TYR A 39 -9.86 6.42 -21.04
N ASN A 40 -10.62 6.95 -22.00
CA ASN A 40 -10.50 8.34 -22.42
C ASN A 40 -11.31 9.20 -21.43
N ILE A 41 -10.62 10.14 -20.77
CA ILE A 41 -11.19 10.99 -19.74
C ILE A 41 -11.20 12.42 -20.24
N ASP A 42 -12.38 12.99 -20.41
CA ASP A 42 -12.60 14.37 -20.86
C ASP A 42 -12.49 15.35 -19.69
N ILE A 43 -11.25 15.52 -19.21
CA ILE A 43 -10.87 16.50 -18.21
C ILE A 43 -9.60 17.23 -18.62
N SER A 44 -9.48 18.49 -18.23
CA SER A 44 -8.27 19.30 -18.42
C SER A 44 -7.97 20.06 -17.14
N ILE A 45 -6.78 19.84 -16.58
CA ILE A 45 -6.36 20.44 -15.31
C ILE A 45 -5.18 21.35 -15.59
N ALA A 46 -5.41 22.66 -15.62
CA ALA A 46 -4.36 23.65 -15.77
C ALA A 46 -4.02 24.35 -14.44
N THR A 47 -4.98 24.43 -13.53
CA THR A 47 -4.93 25.21 -12.30
C THR A 47 -5.59 24.47 -11.13
N ASN A 48 -5.40 25.00 -9.91
CA ASN A 48 -6.13 24.52 -8.73
C ASN A 48 -7.64 24.83 -8.80
N TRP A 49 -8.07 25.80 -9.62
CA TRP A 49 -9.48 26.11 -9.83
C TRP A 49 -10.18 25.01 -10.63
N ASP A 50 -9.53 24.51 -11.69
CA ASP A 50 -10.06 23.40 -12.48
C ASP A 50 -10.26 22.16 -11.59
N LEU A 51 -9.23 21.82 -10.80
CA LEU A 51 -9.30 20.71 -9.86
C LEU A 51 -10.41 20.88 -8.81
N SER A 52 -10.56 22.07 -8.24
CA SER A 52 -11.61 22.34 -7.26
C SER A 52 -13.00 22.18 -7.88
N SER A 53 -13.19 22.63 -9.13
CA SER A 53 -14.43 22.44 -9.88
C SER A 53 -14.71 20.95 -10.15
N TYR A 54 -13.69 20.16 -10.51
CA TYR A 54 -13.85 18.72 -10.71
C TYR A 54 -14.23 17.99 -9.43
N ILE A 55 -13.55 18.27 -8.31
CA ILE A 55 -13.87 17.65 -7.02
C ILE A 55 -15.30 18.01 -6.60
N PHE A 56 -15.71 19.26 -6.80
CA PHE A 56 -17.08 19.69 -6.54
C PHE A 56 -18.07 18.87 -7.39
N ASN A 57 -17.88 18.81 -8.70
CA ASN A 57 -18.78 18.08 -9.60
C ASN A 57 -18.85 16.58 -9.31
N ALA A 58 -17.71 15.96 -8.97
CA ALA A 58 -17.64 14.55 -8.57
C ALA A 58 -18.34 14.26 -7.22
N SER A 59 -18.35 15.23 -6.31
CA SER A 59 -18.89 15.08 -4.94
C SER A 59 -20.33 15.54 -4.80
N ARG A 60 -20.94 16.09 -5.86
CA ARG A 60 -22.35 16.49 -5.86
C ARG A 60 -23.26 15.29 -5.59
N ARG A 61 -24.41 15.55 -4.97
CA ARG A 61 -25.45 14.54 -4.73
C ARG A 61 -25.93 13.86 -6.02
N ASP A 62 -25.98 14.59 -7.12
CA ASP A 62 -26.40 14.13 -8.45
C ASP A 62 -25.22 13.77 -9.37
N SER A 63 -23.99 13.61 -8.84
CA SER A 63 -22.78 13.42 -9.65
C SER A 63 -22.89 12.21 -10.60
N GLN A 64 -23.50 11.11 -10.15
CA GLN A 64 -23.75 9.93 -10.99
C GLN A 64 -24.67 10.20 -12.19
N GLN A 65 -25.39 11.32 -12.22
CA GLN A 65 -26.26 11.72 -13.33
C GLN A 65 -25.58 12.76 -14.22
N VAL A 66 -24.78 13.67 -13.64
CA VAL A 66 -24.30 14.88 -14.32
C VAL A 66 -22.79 14.91 -14.56
N PHE A 67 -22.01 14.03 -13.93
CA PHE A 67 -20.56 14.03 -14.02
C PHE A 67 -20.03 12.70 -14.57
N HIS A 68 -19.88 12.65 -15.90
CA HIS A 68 -19.43 11.48 -16.66
C HIS A 68 -18.16 11.81 -17.46
N PRO A 69 -17.01 11.97 -16.78
CA PRO A 69 -15.78 12.36 -17.45
C PRO A 69 -15.21 11.25 -18.35
N ILE A 70 -15.60 9.99 -18.14
CA ILE A 70 -15.17 8.87 -18.98
C ILE A 70 -16.06 8.80 -20.21
N THR A 71 -15.46 8.99 -21.40
CA THR A 71 -16.21 9.07 -22.66
C THR A 71 -16.15 7.77 -23.48
N SER A 72 -15.06 7.03 -23.37
CA SER A 72 -14.84 5.78 -24.10
C SER A 72 -13.69 4.99 -23.45
N ASN A 73 -13.48 3.76 -23.91
CA ASN A 73 -12.32 2.95 -23.52
C ASN A 73 -11.67 2.30 -24.74
N GLN A 74 -10.43 1.87 -24.55
CA GLN A 74 -9.63 1.14 -25.53
C GLN A 74 -8.65 0.22 -24.81
N THR A 75 -8.33 -0.91 -25.41
CA THR A 75 -7.24 -1.77 -24.89
C THR A 75 -5.93 -1.33 -25.50
N LEU A 76 -4.93 -1.02 -24.66
CA LEU A 76 -3.62 -0.58 -25.12
C LEU A 76 -2.52 -1.42 -24.50
N THR A 77 -1.45 -1.61 -25.28
CA THR A 77 -0.18 -2.13 -24.80
C THR A 77 0.78 -0.98 -24.50
N THR A 78 1.39 -1.00 -23.32
CA THR A 78 2.30 0.05 -22.83
C THR A 78 3.50 -0.55 -22.11
N TYR A 79 4.57 0.23 -21.98
CA TYR A 79 5.88 -0.28 -21.52
C TYR A 79 6.42 0.49 -20.30
N PRO A 80 5.72 0.50 -19.15
CA PRO A 80 6.19 1.20 -17.98
C PRO A 80 7.42 0.52 -17.37
N THR A 81 8.27 1.29 -16.70
CA THR A 81 9.36 0.78 -15.87
C THR A 81 9.02 0.98 -14.40
N ILE A 82 9.03 -0.11 -13.64
CA ILE A 82 8.68 -0.11 -12.22
C ILE A 82 9.96 -0.18 -11.37
N ALA A 83 10.15 0.80 -10.49
CA ALA A 83 11.18 0.77 -9.48
C ALA A 83 10.72 -0.09 -8.30
N ALA A 84 11.58 -1.01 -7.87
CA ALA A 84 11.28 -1.95 -6.81
C ALA A 84 12.51 -2.27 -5.96
N THR A 85 12.28 -2.85 -4.80
CA THR A 85 13.33 -3.38 -3.93
C THR A 85 12.92 -4.75 -3.43
N PHE A 86 13.82 -5.71 -3.59
CA PHE A 86 13.70 -7.03 -2.99
C PHE A 86 14.62 -7.11 -1.77
N CYS A 87 14.10 -7.56 -0.64
CA CYS A 87 14.87 -7.81 0.57
C CYS A 87 14.68 -9.26 1.01
N THR A 88 15.77 -9.90 1.43
CA THR A 88 15.74 -11.25 2.02
C THR A 88 16.47 -11.24 3.37
N PRO A 89 16.04 -12.07 4.35
CA PRO A 89 16.79 -12.24 5.59
C PRO A 89 18.22 -12.74 5.29
N SER A 90 19.23 -12.21 5.99
CA SER A 90 20.62 -12.64 5.75
C SER A 90 20.90 -14.09 6.14
N THR A 91 20.08 -14.66 7.01
CA THR A 91 20.07 -16.10 7.29
C THR A 91 18.71 -16.65 6.83
N PRO A 92 18.65 -17.34 5.68
CA PRO A 92 17.43 -17.97 5.20
C PRO A 92 16.81 -18.88 6.26
N THR A 93 15.49 -18.84 6.37
CA THR A 93 14.69 -19.71 7.25
C THR A 93 13.66 -20.46 6.40
N ALA A 94 12.84 -21.33 6.99
CA ALA A 94 11.71 -21.92 6.25
C ALA A 94 10.80 -20.83 5.63
N ASN A 95 10.63 -19.72 6.33
CA ASN A 95 9.79 -18.59 5.92
C ASN A 95 10.38 -17.78 4.76
N SER A 96 11.69 -17.88 4.47
CA SER A 96 12.30 -17.05 3.42
C SER A 96 11.83 -17.43 2.01
N SER A 97 11.20 -18.60 1.85
CA SER A 97 10.52 -19.02 0.62
C SER A 97 9.12 -18.40 0.44
N THR A 98 8.61 -17.70 1.45
CA THR A 98 7.38 -16.91 1.38
C THR A 98 7.73 -15.44 1.15
N LEU A 99 7.25 -14.91 0.03
CA LEU A 99 7.45 -13.53 -0.39
C LEU A 99 6.23 -12.67 -0.02
N LEU A 100 6.46 -11.57 0.68
CA LEU A 100 5.45 -10.53 0.87
C LEU A 100 5.60 -9.48 -0.24
N LEU A 101 4.66 -9.44 -1.18
CA LEU A 101 4.59 -8.46 -2.26
C LEU A 101 3.76 -7.25 -1.80
N LEU A 102 4.44 -6.14 -1.53
CA LEU A 102 3.85 -4.97 -0.87
C LEU A 102 3.46 -3.88 -1.87
N THR A 103 2.18 -3.51 -1.90
CA THR A 103 1.62 -2.45 -2.76
C THR A 103 1.12 -1.27 -1.92
N HIS A 104 1.76 -0.10 -2.06
CA HIS A 104 1.39 1.09 -1.27
C HIS A 104 0.11 1.78 -1.78
N GLY A 105 -0.42 2.69 -0.97
CA GLY A 105 -1.63 3.46 -1.26
C GLY A 105 -1.40 4.76 -2.05
N SER A 106 -2.42 5.62 -2.05
CA SER A 106 -2.31 7.00 -2.54
C SER A 106 -1.51 7.88 -1.56
N MET A 107 -0.95 8.99 -2.05
CA MET A 107 -0.11 9.93 -1.29
C MET A 107 1.26 9.38 -0.82
N THR A 108 1.55 8.11 -1.08
CA THR A 108 2.78 7.46 -0.64
C THR A 108 3.50 6.79 -1.82
N SER A 109 4.73 6.36 -1.58
CA SER A 109 5.50 5.47 -2.46
C SER A 109 5.96 4.23 -1.68
N GLY A 110 6.93 3.47 -2.19
CA GLY A 110 7.58 2.37 -1.46
C GLY A 110 8.15 2.77 -0.09
N ILE A 111 8.39 4.07 0.15
CA ILE A 111 8.80 4.59 1.47
C ILE A 111 7.77 4.32 2.58
N TYR A 112 6.51 4.06 2.23
CA TYR A 112 5.46 3.63 3.16
C TYR A 112 5.83 2.35 3.93
N TRP A 113 6.57 1.47 3.27
CA TRP A 113 6.90 0.13 3.79
C TRP A 113 8.23 0.07 4.55
N ASP A 114 9.23 0.87 4.16
CA ASP A 114 10.55 0.96 4.82
C ASP A 114 11.01 2.43 4.97
N PRO A 115 10.45 3.20 5.91
CA PRO A 115 10.84 4.58 6.16
C PRO A 115 12.23 4.66 6.83
N PRO A 116 13.28 5.14 6.16
CA PRO A 116 14.65 5.04 6.68
C PRO A 116 14.90 5.88 7.94
N ALA A 117 14.18 6.99 8.11
CA ALA A 117 14.32 7.86 9.29
C ALA A 117 13.59 7.31 10.53
N TYR A 118 12.66 6.36 10.33
CA TYR A 118 11.83 5.81 11.40
C TYR A 118 11.73 4.28 11.27
N PRO A 119 12.84 3.55 11.46
CA PRO A 119 12.89 2.10 11.28
C PRO A 119 11.87 1.34 12.15
N GLN A 120 11.43 1.91 13.28
CA GLN A 120 10.37 1.32 14.11
C GLN A 120 8.99 1.25 13.41
N HIS A 121 8.78 2.02 12.35
CA HIS A 121 7.58 2.00 11.50
C HIS A 121 7.78 1.19 10.20
N SER A 122 8.91 0.48 10.06
CA SER A 122 9.21 -0.34 8.88
C SER A 122 8.57 -1.73 8.96
N PHE A 123 7.52 -1.94 8.17
CA PHE A 123 6.95 -3.27 7.99
C PHE A 123 7.94 -4.21 7.29
N VAL A 124 8.79 -3.69 6.39
CA VAL A 124 9.84 -4.49 5.74
C VAL A 124 10.80 -5.08 6.78
N GLN A 125 11.29 -4.27 7.71
CA GLN A 125 12.19 -4.74 8.77
C GLN A 125 11.50 -5.75 9.69
N HIS A 126 10.22 -5.51 10.01
CA HIS A 126 9.41 -6.42 10.81
C HIS A 126 9.22 -7.79 10.14
N ALA A 127 8.87 -7.80 8.85
CA ALA A 127 8.67 -9.02 8.08
C ALA A 127 9.97 -9.82 7.89
N LEU A 128 11.09 -9.13 7.64
CA LEU A 128 12.41 -9.77 7.57
C LEU A 128 12.81 -10.41 8.90
N ALA A 129 12.51 -9.75 10.03
CA ALA A 129 12.75 -10.29 11.36
C ALA A 129 11.89 -11.53 11.67
N ALA A 130 10.69 -11.62 11.05
CA ALA A 130 9.84 -12.81 11.08
C ALA A 130 10.26 -13.90 10.06
N GLY A 131 11.37 -13.67 9.33
CA GLY A 131 11.98 -14.62 8.41
C GLY A 131 11.41 -14.61 6.98
N TYR A 132 10.50 -13.69 6.65
CA TYR A 132 9.91 -13.58 5.31
C TYR A 132 10.81 -12.81 4.35
N SER A 133 10.78 -13.18 3.06
CA SER A 133 11.31 -12.33 2.00
C SER A 133 10.29 -11.24 1.67
N VAL A 134 10.74 -10.07 1.23
CA VAL A 134 9.87 -8.92 0.96
C VAL A 134 10.20 -8.32 -0.40
N PHE A 135 9.19 -7.99 -1.18
CA PHE A 135 9.30 -7.21 -2.41
C PHE A 135 8.34 -6.04 -2.34
N TYR A 136 8.83 -4.81 -2.45
CA TYR A 136 8.00 -3.62 -2.49
C TYR A 136 8.40 -2.72 -3.65
N TYR A 137 7.46 -1.96 -4.18
CA TYR A 137 7.67 -1.18 -5.39
C TYR A 137 6.97 0.17 -5.33
N ASP A 138 7.44 1.11 -6.13
CA ASP A 138 6.74 2.36 -6.41
C ASP A 138 5.73 2.09 -7.53
N ARG A 139 4.45 2.35 -7.29
CA ARG A 139 3.40 2.21 -8.32
C ARG A 139 3.69 3.12 -9.51
N LEU A 140 3.10 2.81 -10.66
CA LEU A 140 3.15 3.69 -11.84
C LEU A 140 2.70 5.11 -11.44
N GLY A 141 3.43 6.13 -11.88
CA GLY A 141 3.17 7.52 -11.53
C GLY A 141 3.71 7.98 -10.18
N THR A 142 4.43 7.12 -9.44
CA THR A 142 4.95 7.45 -8.11
C THR A 142 6.44 7.11 -7.97
N GLY A 143 7.10 7.77 -7.00
CA GLY A 143 8.48 7.48 -6.63
C GLY A 143 9.45 7.49 -7.80
N SER A 144 10.21 6.41 -7.96
CA SER A 144 11.21 6.24 -9.02
C SER A 144 10.73 5.43 -10.22
N SER A 145 9.45 5.04 -10.25
CA SER A 145 8.81 4.40 -11.40
C SER A 145 8.54 5.39 -12.53
N SER A 146 8.11 4.89 -13.69
CA SER A 146 7.64 5.73 -14.79
C SER A 146 6.61 6.76 -14.30
N LEU A 147 6.81 8.03 -14.66
CA LEU A 147 5.91 9.16 -14.36
C LEU A 147 5.10 9.52 -15.60
N ASP A 148 4.27 8.57 -16.05
CA ASP A 148 3.49 8.72 -17.28
C ASP A 148 2.36 9.74 -17.10
N ASP A 149 1.63 10.03 -18.19
CA ASP A 149 0.55 10.99 -18.16
C ASP A 149 -0.57 10.60 -17.14
N PRO A 150 -0.91 11.48 -16.18
CA PRO A 150 -1.78 11.16 -15.05
C PRO A 150 -3.27 11.07 -15.42
N ILE A 151 -3.63 11.36 -16.66
CA ILE A 151 -5.01 11.31 -17.16
C ILE A 151 -5.17 10.07 -18.06
N SER A 152 -4.31 9.94 -19.07
CA SER A 152 -4.44 8.94 -20.13
C SER A 152 -3.67 7.64 -19.88
N ARG A 153 -2.69 7.62 -18.95
CA ARG A 153 -1.81 6.46 -18.74
C ARG A 153 -1.82 5.91 -17.33
N VAL A 154 -1.84 6.75 -16.31
CA VAL A 154 -1.85 6.27 -14.92
C VAL A 154 -3.28 6.05 -14.45
N GLN A 155 -3.81 4.86 -14.72
CA GLN A 155 -5.20 4.47 -14.43
C GLN A 155 -5.27 3.19 -13.60
N TYR A 156 -6.44 2.89 -13.05
CA TYR A 156 -6.64 1.77 -12.14
C TYR A 156 -6.33 0.40 -12.79
N ALA A 157 -6.92 0.11 -13.95
CA ALA A 157 -6.76 -1.20 -14.60
C ALA A 157 -5.31 -1.51 -15.02
N PRO A 158 -4.54 -0.57 -15.62
CA PRO A 158 -3.10 -0.76 -15.84
C PRO A 158 -2.29 -1.05 -14.56
N GLN A 159 -2.63 -0.44 -13.42
CA GLN A 159 -1.97 -0.72 -12.14
C GLN A 159 -2.27 -2.16 -11.65
N VAL A 160 -3.49 -2.67 -11.86
CA VAL A 160 -3.83 -4.07 -11.58
C VAL A 160 -2.99 -5.01 -12.44
N GLU A 161 -2.88 -4.74 -13.74
CA GLU A 161 -2.09 -5.57 -14.65
C GLU A 161 -0.59 -5.54 -14.31
N ILE A 162 -0.04 -4.38 -13.90
CA ILE A 162 1.32 -4.29 -13.37
C ILE A 162 1.51 -5.25 -12.19
N LEU A 163 0.58 -5.26 -11.23
CA LEU A 163 0.68 -6.13 -10.06
C LEU A 163 0.58 -7.63 -10.43
N ARG A 164 -0.27 -7.98 -11.39
CA ARG A 164 -0.36 -9.36 -11.94
C ARG A 164 0.96 -9.79 -12.59
N GLN A 165 1.57 -8.92 -13.39
CA GLN A 165 2.85 -9.22 -14.04
C GLN A 165 4.00 -9.31 -13.03
N LEU A 166 4.06 -8.40 -12.06
CA LEU A 166 5.04 -8.50 -10.98
C LEU A 166 4.89 -9.82 -10.22
N THR A 167 3.66 -10.20 -9.85
CA THR A 167 3.39 -11.48 -9.18
C THR A 167 3.88 -12.67 -10.00
N THR A 168 3.60 -12.67 -11.31
CA THR A 168 4.05 -13.72 -12.24
C THR A 168 5.58 -13.78 -12.33
N LEU A 169 6.22 -12.62 -12.52
CA LEU A 169 7.68 -12.53 -12.61
C LEU A 169 8.37 -12.98 -11.32
N LEU A 170 7.78 -12.70 -10.15
CA LEU A 170 8.35 -13.04 -8.85
C LEU A 170 8.15 -14.51 -8.48
N ARG A 171 7.05 -15.13 -8.93
CA ARG A 171 6.83 -16.58 -8.77
C ARG A 171 7.89 -17.39 -9.51
N GLY A 172 8.39 -16.86 -10.64
CA GLY A 172 9.29 -17.59 -11.54
C GLY A 172 8.57 -18.72 -12.28
N SER A 173 9.32 -19.51 -13.06
CA SER A 173 8.78 -20.66 -13.79
C SER A 173 8.76 -21.95 -12.96
N SER A 174 9.63 -22.06 -11.94
CA SER A 174 9.65 -23.13 -10.95
C SER A 174 10.60 -22.77 -9.79
N SER A 175 10.55 -23.52 -8.68
CA SER A 175 11.52 -23.38 -7.58
C SER A 175 12.97 -23.65 -8.01
N SER A 176 13.18 -24.36 -9.12
CA SER A 176 14.48 -24.67 -9.73
C SER A 176 14.95 -23.64 -10.76
N SER A 177 14.11 -22.65 -11.10
CA SER A 177 14.44 -21.53 -11.99
C SER A 177 13.93 -20.23 -11.35
N PRO A 178 14.61 -19.75 -10.30
CA PRO A 178 14.16 -18.60 -9.51
C PRO A 178 14.19 -17.33 -10.34
N SER A 179 13.30 -16.40 -10.01
CA SER A 179 13.25 -15.10 -10.65
C SER A 179 14.56 -14.35 -10.50
N ARG A 180 15.01 -13.69 -11.58
CA ARG A 180 16.13 -12.74 -11.50
C ARG A 180 15.85 -11.55 -10.56
N TYR A 181 14.59 -11.33 -10.20
CA TYR A 181 14.14 -10.29 -9.28
C TYR A 181 14.04 -10.75 -7.82
N THR A 182 14.39 -12.01 -7.54
CA THR A 182 14.46 -12.57 -6.17
C THR A 182 15.81 -13.27 -5.94
N PRO A 183 16.95 -12.58 -6.13
CA PRO A 183 18.27 -13.20 -6.04
C PRO A 183 18.51 -13.80 -4.65
N GLY A 184 19.02 -15.03 -4.61
CA GLY A 184 19.32 -15.72 -3.35
C GLY A 184 18.10 -16.28 -2.62
N ALA A 185 16.90 -16.21 -3.20
CA ALA A 185 15.68 -16.80 -2.63
C ALA A 185 14.95 -17.66 -3.67
N SER A 186 14.50 -18.84 -3.23
CA SER A 186 13.55 -19.68 -3.99
C SER A 186 12.16 -19.44 -3.43
N ILE A 187 11.32 -18.74 -4.20
CA ILE A 187 9.98 -18.35 -3.77
C ILE A 187 9.01 -19.49 -4.08
N SER A 188 8.38 -20.02 -3.03
CA SER A 188 7.34 -21.04 -3.12
C SER A 188 5.95 -20.45 -2.90
N LYS A 189 5.84 -19.39 -2.09
CA LYS A 189 4.60 -18.70 -1.74
C LYS A 189 4.70 -17.20 -1.95
N ILE A 190 3.61 -16.55 -2.39
CA ILE A 190 3.48 -15.10 -2.50
C ILE A 190 2.24 -14.65 -1.74
N VAL A 191 2.44 -13.80 -0.75
CA VAL A 191 1.37 -13.06 -0.08
C VAL A 191 1.32 -11.66 -0.69
N GLN A 192 0.17 -11.28 -1.27
CA GLN A 192 -0.01 -9.90 -1.68
C GLN A 192 -0.49 -9.08 -0.47
N VAL A 193 0.26 -8.03 -0.14
CA VAL A 193 -0.03 -7.12 0.98
C VAL A 193 -0.27 -5.74 0.41
N GLY A 194 -1.52 -5.29 0.42
CA GLY A 194 -1.88 -3.97 -0.09
C GLY A 194 -2.24 -3.00 1.01
N HIS A 195 -1.97 -1.72 0.78
CA HIS A 195 -2.46 -0.63 1.63
C HIS A 195 -3.37 0.32 0.86
N SER A 196 -4.55 0.63 1.40
CA SER A 196 -5.48 1.61 0.84
C SER A 196 -5.81 1.29 -0.63
N PHE A 197 -5.56 2.22 -1.55
CA PHE A 197 -5.64 2.00 -2.99
C PHE A 197 -4.89 0.72 -3.45
N GLY A 198 -3.71 0.46 -2.88
CA GLY A 198 -2.95 -0.77 -3.13
C GLY A 198 -3.62 -2.05 -2.64
N ALA A 199 -4.47 -1.98 -1.60
CA ALA A 199 -5.29 -3.10 -1.15
C ALA A 199 -6.38 -3.44 -2.18
N PHE A 200 -7.02 -2.42 -2.76
CA PHE A 200 -7.95 -2.63 -3.87
C PHE A 200 -7.25 -3.23 -5.09
N LEU A 201 -6.05 -2.73 -5.45
CA LEU A 201 -5.25 -3.31 -6.55
C LEU A 201 -4.92 -4.79 -6.30
N ALA A 202 -4.49 -5.15 -5.08
CA ALA A 202 -4.17 -6.53 -4.72
C ALA A 202 -5.39 -7.44 -4.77
N ALA A 203 -6.53 -6.98 -4.23
CA ALA A 203 -7.79 -7.71 -4.32
C ALA A 203 -8.23 -7.90 -5.78
N SER A 204 -8.14 -6.86 -6.61
CA SER A 204 -8.42 -6.94 -8.05
C SER A 204 -7.49 -7.88 -8.79
N ALA A 205 -6.18 -7.83 -8.50
CA ALA A 205 -5.20 -8.67 -9.16
C ALA A 205 -5.47 -10.16 -8.90
N ILE A 206 -5.82 -10.52 -7.66
CA ILE A 206 -6.19 -11.89 -7.28
C ILE A 206 -7.57 -12.29 -7.83
N ALA A 207 -8.58 -11.43 -7.70
CA ALA A 207 -9.95 -11.74 -8.14
C ALA A 207 -10.08 -11.90 -9.67
N SER A 208 -9.16 -11.30 -10.44
CA SER A 208 -9.09 -11.42 -11.90
C SER A 208 -8.13 -12.51 -12.38
N ASP A 209 -7.55 -13.32 -11.49
CA ASP A 209 -6.59 -14.38 -11.87
C ASP A 209 -7.25 -15.74 -11.98
N ASP A 210 -7.35 -16.25 -13.20
CA ASP A 210 -7.84 -17.61 -13.47
C ASP A 210 -6.81 -18.69 -13.08
N ASP A 211 -5.54 -18.31 -12.94
CA ASP A 211 -4.43 -19.16 -12.47
C ASP A 211 -3.84 -18.53 -11.21
N PRO A 212 -4.43 -18.75 -10.02
CA PRO A 212 -4.17 -17.94 -8.84
C PRO A 212 -2.69 -18.00 -8.41
N ARG A 213 -1.95 -16.93 -8.70
CA ARG A 213 -0.53 -16.78 -8.33
C ARG A 213 -0.31 -16.09 -6.98
N GLY A 214 -1.32 -16.03 -6.11
CA GLY A 214 -1.22 -15.48 -4.76
C GLY A 214 -1.75 -16.46 -3.70
N ASP A 215 -0.91 -16.82 -2.73
CA ASP A 215 -1.21 -17.84 -1.70
C ASP A 215 -1.94 -17.27 -0.48
N ALA A 216 -1.90 -15.95 -0.29
CA ALA A 216 -2.73 -15.24 0.69
C ALA A 216 -2.84 -13.76 0.31
N LEU A 217 -3.83 -13.07 0.89
CA LEU A 217 -4.10 -11.66 0.67
C LEU A 217 -4.21 -10.92 2.00
N VAL A 218 -3.42 -9.87 2.19
CA VAL A 218 -3.51 -8.96 3.34
C VAL A 218 -3.92 -7.57 2.83
N LEU A 219 -5.03 -7.06 3.36
CA LEU A 219 -5.64 -5.80 2.96
C LEU A 219 -5.59 -4.83 4.15
N THR A 220 -4.72 -3.84 4.07
CA THR A 220 -4.58 -2.83 5.13
C THR A 220 -5.29 -1.54 4.76
N GLY A 221 -5.97 -0.91 5.73
CA GLY A 221 -6.76 0.31 5.47
C GLY A 221 -7.80 0.09 4.37
N PHE A 222 -8.63 -0.93 4.54
CA PHE A 222 -9.54 -1.44 3.54
C PHE A 222 -10.88 -1.85 4.15
N SER A 223 -11.98 -1.46 3.51
CA SER A 223 -13.35 -1.88 3.88
C SER A 223 -14.11 -2.59 2.76
N GLY A 224 -13.52 -2.67 1.57
CA GLY A 224 -14.16 -3.21 0.35
C GLY A 224 -15.15 -2.27 -0.33
N LEU A 225 -15.35 -1.07 0.21
CA LEU A 225 -16.26 -0.06 -0.33
C LEU A 225 -15.55 1.28 -0.49
N PHE A 226 -15.96 2.06 -1.48
CA PHE A 226 -15.53 3.45 -1.67
C PHE A 226 -16.46 4.47 -1.00
N ALA A 227 -17.32 4.03 -0.07
CA ALA A 227 -18.39 4.83 0.51
C ALA A 227 -17.92 6.13 1.19
N TYR A 228 -16.71 6.12 1.75
CA TYR A 228 -16.13 7.27 2.47
C TYR A 228 -15.02 7.98 1.69
N LEU A 229 -14.79 7.59 0.43
CA LEU A 229 -13.80 8.24 -0.43
C LEU A 229 -14.11 9.74 -0.60
N GLY A 230 -15.40 10.11 -0.63
CA GLY A 230 -15.83 11.51 -0.67
C GLY A 230 -15.38 12.35 0.52
N LEU A 231 -15.32 11.77 1.73
CA LEU A 231 -14.80 12.47 2.92
C LEU A 231 -13.29 12.70 2.79
N TRP A 232 -12.57 11.70 2.31
CA TRP A 232 -11.13 11.82 2.08
C TRP A 232 -10.80 12.84 0.98
N THR A 233 -11.50 12.83 -0.15
CA THR A 233 -11.25 13.78 -1.25
C THR A 233 -11.59 15.22 -0.87
N THR A 234 -12.71 15.44 -0.17
CA THR A 234 -13.13 16.77 0.28
C THR A 234 -12.25 17.31 1.40
N GLY A 235 -11.90 16.49 2.39
CA GLY A 235 -11.02 16.88 3.49
C GLY A 235 -9.56 17.03 3.08
N GLY A 236 -9.09 16.24 2.10
CA GLY A 236 -7.74 16.35 1.55
C GLY A 236 -7.52 17.62 0.74
N GLN A 237 -8.60 18.25 0.22
CA GLN A 237 -8.57 19.47 -0.58
C GLN A 237 -7.43 19.46 -1.61
N ALA A 238 -7.42 18.47 -2.50
CA ALA A 238 -6.25 18.25 -3.35
C ALA A 238 -5.82 19.50 -4.16
N ARG A 239 -4.52 19.58 -4.44
CA ARG A 239 -3.86 20.60 -5.26
C ARG A 239 -3.05 19.92 -6.35
N VAL A 240 -2.86 20.61 -7.46
CA VAL A 240 -1.97 20.16 -8.53
C VAL A 240 -0.54 20.18 -7.99
N ALA A 241 0.11 19.01 -7.97
CA ALA A 241 1.42 18.82 -7.32
C ALA A 241 2.47 19.81 -7.83
N ALA A 242 2.57 19.97 -9.15
CA ALA A 242 3.52 20.88 -9.80
C ALA A 242 3.28 22.37 -9.47
N LEU A 243 2.07 22.76 -9.06
CA LEU A 243 1.75 24.12 -8.63
C LEU A 243 1.95 24.31 -7.12
N GLN A 244 1.69 23.27 -6.34
CA GLN A 244 1.76 23.30 -4.88
C GLN A 244 3.20 23.32 -4.36
N ASP A 245 4.06 22.47 -4.92
CA ASP A 245 5.49 22.45 -4.61
C ASP A 245 6.28 22.30 -5.92
N PRO A 246 6.53 23.42 -6.64
CA PRO A 246 7.26 23.39 -7.91
C PRO A 246 8.70 22.89 -7.75
N LYS A 247 9.31 23.03 -6.57
CA LYS A 247 10.67 22.55 -6.31
C LYS A 247 10.73 21.03 -6.33
N LYS A 248 9.70 20.37 -5.77
CA LYS A 248 9.62 18.90 -5.71
C LYS A 248 8.97 18.29 -6.94
N PHE A 249 7.92 18.93 -7.47
CA PHE A 249 7.04 18.36 -8.48
C PHE A 249 6.93 19.17 -9.78
N GLY A 250 7.76 20.19 -9.99
CA GLY A 250 7.63 21.09 -11.15
C GLY A 250 7.72 20.41 -12.52
N THR A 251 8.28 19.20 -12.60
CA THR A 251 8.35 18.38 -13.82
C THR A 251 7.17 17.42 -14.00
N PHE A 252 6.30 17.26 -13.00
CA PHE A 252 5.16 16.37 -13.07
C PHE A 252 4.07 17.02 -13.94
N ALA A 253 3.45 16.21 -14.81
CA ALA A 253 2.31 16.66 -15.58
C ALA A 253 1.16 17.09 -14.66
N LYS A 254 0.38 18.08 -15.10
CA LYS A 254 -0.79 18.52 -14.34
C LYS A 254 -1.85 17.41 -14.37
N GLY A 255 -2.39 17.08 -13.21
CA GLY A 255 -3.21 15.88 -12.99
C GLY A 255 -2.60 14.92 -11.97
N TYR A 256 -1.32 15.10 -11.64
CA TYR A 256 -0.74 14.60 -10.39
C TYR A 256 -1.15 15.51 -9.22
N LEU A 257 -1.68 14.90 -8.18
CA LEU A 257 -2.35 15.59 -7.07
C LEU A 257 -1.69 15.26 -5.73
N VAL A 258 -1.70 16.24 -4.83
CA VAL A 258 -1.30 16.14 -3.42
C VAL A 258 -2.37 16.80 -2.54
N PRO A 259 -2.50 16.45 -1.25
CA PRO A 259 -3.34 17.22 -0.32
C PRO A 259 -2.91 18.69 -0.25
N ALA A 260 -3.80 19.57 0.23
CA ALA A 260 -3.54 21.00 0.31
C ALA A 260 -2.35 21.35 1.23
N ASP A 261 -2.27 20.68 2.37
CA ASP A 261 -1.29 20.94 3.42
C ASP A 261 -1.12 19.72 4.33
N GLU A 262 -0.25 19.85 5.33
CA GLU A 262 0.00 18.79 6.31
C GLU A 262 -1.26 18.39 7.11
N TYR A 263 -2.20 19.30 7.33
CA TYR A 263 -3.43 19.05 8.08
C TYR A 263 -4.42 18.26 7.24
N ALA A 264 -4.53 18.57 5.95
CA ALA A 264 -5.33 17.82 5.00
C ALA A 264 -4.78 16.40 4.79
N PHE A 265 -3.44 16.26 4.74
CA PHE A 265 -2.79 14.94 4.76
C PHE A 265 -3.04 14.19 6.06
N ALA A 266 -2.92 14.86 7.22
CA ALA A 266 -3.20 14.28 8.53
C ALA A 266 -4.66 13.86 8.68
N PHE A 267 -5.61 14.65 8.19
CA PHE A 267 -7.05 14.34 8.24
C PHE A 267 -7.38 13.03 7.52
N GLY A 268 -6.79 12.81 6.34
CA GLY A 268 -6.99 11.58 5.57
C GLY A 268 -6.20 10.37 6.09
N GLY A 269 -5.07 10.61 6.75
CA GLY A 269 -4.09 9.57 7.09
C GLY A 269 -4.02 9.18 8.57
N PHE A 270 -4.36 10.08 9.49
CA PHE A 270 -3.97 10.00 10.89
C PHE A 270 -5.11 10.30 11.87
N LYS A 271 -4.98 9.79 13.09
CA LYS A 271 -5.91 10.06 14.19
C LYS A 271 -5.18 10.48 15.46
N GLU A 272 -5.41 11.72 15.90
CA GLU A 272 -4.95 12.21 17.20
C GLU A 272 -5.64 11.44 18.35
N PRO A 273 -4.95 11.09 19.45
CA PRO A 273 -3.56 11.41 19.79
C PRO A 273 -2.56 10.26 19.48
N PHE A 274 -2.88 9.37 18.54
CA PHE A 274 -2.23 8.05 18.43
C PHE A 274 -0.97 8.02 17.54
N PHE A 275 -0.33 9.17 17.31
CA PHE A 275 0.86 9.27 16.47
C PHE A 275 1.78 10.41 16.94
N ASP A 276 3.05 10.37 16.53
CA ASP A 276 3.98 11.49 16.68
C ASP A 276 3.90 12.40 15.45
N ARG A 277 3.53 13.68 15.66
CA ARG A 277 3.43 14.68 14.59
C ARG A 277 4.73 14.86 13.80
N LYS A 278 5.90 14.61 14.39
CA LYS A 278 7.18 14.65 13.66
C LYS A 278 7.27 13.56 12.59
N VAL A 279 6.69 12.39 12.85
CA VAL A 279 6.59 11.30 11.86
C VAL A 279 5.66 11.70 10.73
N THR A 280 4.50 12.28 11.05
CA THR A 280 3.55 12.79 10.05
C THR A 280 4.14 13.91 9.20
N GLY A 281 4.82 14.90 9.80
CA GLY A 281 5.48 15.98 9.06
C GLY A 281 6.56 15.46 8.12
N TRP A 282 7.37 14.50 8.58
CA TRP A 282 8.39 13.86 7.74
C TRP A 282 7.79 13.08 6.56
N LEU A 283 6.66 12.39 6.79
CA LEU A 283 5.92 11.69 5.74
C LEU A 283 5.31 12.66 4.74
N TRP A 284 4.69 13.74 5.21
CA TRP A 284 4.14 14.82 4.38
C TRP A 284 5.20 15.40 3.45
N GLU A 285 6.38 15.73 3.97
CA GLU A 285 7.52 16.20 3.16
C GLU A 285 7.96 15.20 2.08
N ARG A 286 7.71 13.90 2.31
CA ARG A 286 8.14 12.78 1.44
C ARG A 286 6.99 12.11 0.70
N GLN A 287 5.79 12.68 0.78
CA GLN A 287 4.62 12.17 0.06
C GLN A 287 4.91 12.05 -1.45
N ALA A 288 4.25 11.11 -2.08
CA ALA A 288 4.23 11.00 -3.54
C ALA A 288 2.85 11.45 -4.05
N PRO A 289 2.77 12.14 -5.19
CA PRO A 289 1.48 12.50 -5.76
C PRO A 289 0.74 11.24 -6.24
N PHE A 290 -0.58 11.34 -6.35
CA PHE A 290 -1.40 10.34 -7.04
C PHE A 290 -1.99 10.94 -8.32
N ALA A 291 -2.23 10.11 -9.32
CA ALA A 291 -2.80 10.58 -10.58
C ALA A 291 -4.33 10.62 -10.48
N ILE A 292 -4.96 11.68 -11.00
CA ILE A 292 -6.42 11.83 -10.90
C ILE A 292 -7.19 10.68 -11.56
N ALA A 293 -6.67 10.14 -12.67
CA ALA A 293 -7.36 9.08 -13.40
C ALA A 293 -7.39 7.75 -12.63
N GLU A 294 -6.49 7.54 -11.67
CA GLU A 294 -6.53 6.38 -10.77
C GLU A 294 -7.85 6.33 -10.00
N LEU A 295 -8.32 7.48 -9.51
CA LEU A 295 -9.59 7.57 -8.78
C LEU A 295 -10.79 7.50 -9.70
N LEU A 296 -10.75 8.20 -10.84
CA LEU A 296 -11.87 8.26 -11.79
C LEU A 296 -12.18 6.89 -12.41
N THR A 297 -11.14 6.06 -12.63
CA THR A 297 -11.28 4.75 -13.28
C THR A 297 -11.39 3.59 -12.29
N ALA A 298 -11.22 3.81 -10.98
CA ALA A 298 -11.35 2.74 -9.99
C ALA A 298 -12.74 2.10 -10.01
N GLY A 299 -13.80 2.92 -10.09
CA GLY A 299 -15.18 2.45 -10.10
C GLY A 299 -15.62 1.73 -11.37
N THR A 300 -14.84 1.78 -12.45
CA THR A 300 -15.15 1.07 -13.70
C THR A 300 -14.57 -0.34 -13.73
N PHE A 301 -13.74 -0.71 -12.76
CA PHE A 301 -13.15 -2.04 -12.68
C PHE A 301 -14.14 -3.01 -12.01
N PRO A 302 -14.59 -4.08 -12.69
CA PRO A 302 -15.54 -5.03 -12.11
C PRO A 302 -14.83 -5.91 -11.08
N LEU A 303 -14.91 -5.53 -9.80
CA LEU A 303 -14.33 -6.29 -8.70
C LEU A 303 -15.39 -7.19 -8.05
N ASP A 304 -15.25 -8.50 -8.27
CA ASP A 304 -16.02 -9.53 -7.57
C ASP A 304 -15.15 -10.19 -6.50
N PHE A 305 -15.33 -9.75 -5.25
CA PHE A 305 -14.61 -10.31 -4.09
C PHE A 305 -14.87 -11.80 -3.87
N GLY A 306 -16.00 -12.34 -4.36
CA GLY A 306 -16.32 -13.77 -4.29
C GLY A 306 -15.39 -14.65 -5.13
N LYS A 307 -14.62 -14.06 -6.06
CA LYS A 307 -13.58 -14.76 -6.83
C LYS A 307 -12.26 -14.92 -6.08
N VAL A 308 -12.04 -14.18 -5.00
CA VAL A 308 -10.86 -14.38 -4.16
C VAL A 308 -11.01 -15.70 -3.40
N LYS A 309 -10.20 -16.71 -3.76
CA LYS A 309 -10.24 -18.05 -3.14
C LYS A 309 -9.19 -18.28 -2.06
N THR A 310 -8.19 -17.40 -2.02
CA THR A 310 -7.07 -17.47 -1.10
C THR A 310 -7.48 -16.98 0.30
N PRO A 311 -6.79 -17.38 1.40
CA PRO A 311 -7.02 -16.80 2.72
C PRO A 311 -6.84 -15.28 2.71
N VAL A 312 -7.72 -14.55 3.41
CA VAL A 312 -7.73 -13.09 3.45
C VAL A 312 -7.58 -12.61 4.89
N GLN A 313 -6.72 -11.62 5.11
CA GLN A 313 -6.73 -10.81 6.31
C GLN A 313 -7.02 -9.35 5.97
N VAL A 314 -7.93 -8.73 6.72
CA VAL A 314 -8.22 -7.30 6.66
C VAL A 314 -7.74 -6.65 7.95
N VAL A 315 -6.91 -5.62 7.85
CA VAL A 315 -6.30 -4.92 8.99
C VAL A 315 -6.52 -3.42 8.87
N VAL A 316 -7.26 -2.83 9.79
CA VAL A 316 -7.69 -1.43 9.68
C VAL A 316 -7.46 -0.71 11.00
N GLY A 317 -7.08 0.56 10.95
CA GLY A 317 -7.06 1.41 12.14
C GLY A 317 -8.50 1.66 12.61
N ARG A 318 -8.73 1.67 13.92
CA ARG A 318 -10.06 1.87 14.51
C ARG A 318 -10.75 3.15 14.03
N TYR A 319 -9.95 4.16 13.67
CA TYR A 319 -10.42 5.49 13.25
C TYR A 319 -10.05 5.80 11.78
N ASP A 320 -9.98 4.78 10.93
CA ASP A 320 -9.63 4.93 9.52
C ASP A 320 -10.71 5.71 8.73
N LEU A 321 -10.36 6.92 8.29
CA LEU A 321 -11.31 7.78 7.56
C LEU A 321 -11.72 7.21 6.19
N PRO A 322 -10.79 6.88 5.28
CA PRO A 322 -11.19 6.42 3.94
C PRO A 322 -11.91 5.07 3.94
N SER A 323 -11.60 4.19 4.89
CA SER A 323 -12.18 2.85 4.95
C SER A 323 -13.55 2.84 5.63
N CYS A 324 -13.71 3.54 6.75
CA CYS A 324 -14.91 3.42 7.60
C CYS A 324 -15.45 4.76 8.10
N GLY A 325 -15.08 5.88 7.47
CA GLY A 325 -15.59 7.20 7.84
C GLY A 325 -15.04 7.73 9.17
N GLY A 326 -13.95 7.14 9.67
CA GLY A 326 -13.26 7.58 10.88
C GLY A 326 -13.66 6.80 12.14
N PHE A 327 -14.49 5.76 12.00
CA PHE A 327 -14.83 4.84 13.09
C PHE A 327 -15.26 3.46 12.56
N CYS A 328 -14.42 2.45 12.77
CA CYS A 328 -14.56 1.14 12.14
C CYS A 328 -15.35 0.11 12.95
N ASP A 329 -15.55 0.35 14.24
CA ASP A 329 -16.24 -0.61 15.12
C ASP A 329 -17.65 -0.89 14.60
N GLY A 330 -17.97 -2.18 14.45
CA GLY A 330 -19.26 -2.63 13.93
C GLY A 330 -19.41 -2.58 12.41
N LEU A 331 -18.50 -1.94 11.66
CA LEU A 331 -18.54 -1.88 10.21
C LEU A 331 -17.76 -3.02 9.54
N LEU A 332 -16.61 -3.40 10.10
CA LEU A 332 -15.68 -4.32 9.43
C LEU A 332 -16.20 -5.77 9.28
N ASN A 333 -17.21 -6.17 10.06
CA ASN A 333 -17.87 -7.48 9.88
C ASN A 333 -18.50 -7.62 8.49
N GLN A 334 -18.95 -6.51 7.89
CA GLN A 334 -19.50 -6.51 6.54
C GLN A 334 -18.41 -6.73 5.49
N THR A 335 -17.19 -6.25 5.75
CA THR A 335 -16.04 -6.48 4.87
C THR A 335 -15.70 -7.96 4.77
N ALA A 336 -15.78 -8.71 5.88
CA ALA A 336 -15.56 -10.16 5.84
C ALA A 336 -16.53 -10.87 4.90
N ALA A 337 -17.80 -10.46 4.90
CA ALA A 337 -18.86 -11.06 4.10
C ALA A 337 -18.69 -10.86 2.59
N LEU A 338 -17.82 -9.94 2.15
CA LEU A 338 -17.52 -9.74 0.73
C LEU A 338 -16.74 -10.92 0.13
N PHE A 339 -15.89 -11.56 0.92
CA PHE A 339 -14.96 -12.61 0.46
C PHE A 339 -15.60 -14.01 0.57
N THR A 340 -16.77 -14.20 -0.03
CA THR A 340 -17.54 -15.45 0.03
C THR A 340 -16.81 -16.66 -0.56
N GLY A 341 -15.82 -16.42 -1.42
CA GLY A 341 -14.97 -17.46 -2.00
C GLY A 341 -13.73 -17.81 -1.18
N ALA A 342 -13.35 -16.99 -0.20
CA ALA A 342 -12.10 -17.16 0.51
C ALA A 342 -12.22 -18.33 1.50
N ARG A 343 -11.14 -19.12 1.61
CA ARG A 343 -11.08 -20.25 2.56
C ARG A 343 -11.20 -19.80 4.02
N GLU A 344 -10.66 -18.62 4.32
CA GLU A 344 -10.65 -18.01 5.64
C GLU A 344 -10.62 -16.49 5.45
N VAL A 345 -11.32 -15.77 6.34
CA VAL A 345 -11.26 -14.31 6.41
C VAL A 345 -11.07 -13.90 7.86
N GLU A 346 -9.91 -13.32 8.18
CA GLU A 346 -9.66 -12.68 9.47
C GLU A 346 -9.78 -11.16 9.33
N VAL A 347 -10.47 -10.50 10.25
CA VAL A 347 -10.61 -9.04 10.26
C VAL A 347 -10.12 -8.51 11.61
N ARG A 348 -9.23 -7.51 11.57
CA ARG A 348 -8.66 -6.84 12.73
C ARG A 348 -8.83 -5.33 12.61
N GLY A 349 -9.51 -4.74 13.59
CA GLY A 349 -9.80 -3.31 13.68
C GLY A 349 -9.47 -2.69 15.04
N ASP A 350 -8.85 -3.48 15.92
CA ASP A 350 -8.60 -3.20 17.33
C ASP A 350 -7.32 -2.38 17.58
N PHE A 351 -6.91 -1.57 16.60
CA PHE A 351 -5.70 -0.74 16.66
C PHE A 351 -6.08 0.73 16.77
N ASP A 352 -5.61 1.39 17.82
CA ASP A 352 -5.82 2.82 17.95
C ASP A 352 -4.97 3.57 16.92
N GLY A 353 -5.61 3.97 15.82
CA GLY A 353 -4.96 4.65 14.71
C GLY A 353 -5.90 4.98 13.56
N GLY A 354 -5.41 5.81 12.64
CA GLY A 354 -6.07 6.17 11.40
C GLY A 354 -5.65 5.26 10.24
N HIS A 355 -5.71 5.82 9.03
CA HIS A 355 -5.50 5.08 7.79
C HIS A 355 -4.06 4.62 7.57
N LEU A 356 -3.08 5.51 7.79
CA LEU A 356 -1.64 5.22 7.70
C LEU A 356 -1.16 4.52 8.98
N LEU A 357 -1.76 3.36 9.28
CA LEU A 357 -1.64 2.65 10.56
C LEU A 357 -0.18 2.32 10.93
N ASN A 358 0.67 2.03 9.94
CA ASN A 358 2.11 1.78 10.13
C ASN A 358 2.80 2.87 10.97
N TYR A 359 2.32 4.11 10.89
CA TYR A 359 2.90 5.30 11.50
C TYR A 359 2.17 5.77 12.77
N HIS A 360 1.23 4.98 13.27
CA HIS A 360 0.61 5.16 14.58
C HIS A 360 1.35 4.34 15.63
N PHE A 361 1.12 4.63 16.92
CA PHE A 361 1.75 3.90 18.02
C PHE A 361 1.42 2.41 18.03
N ASP A 362 0.23 2.04 17.54
CA ASP A 362 -0.21 0.65 17.40
C ASP A 362 0.26 -0.02 16.09
N GLY A 363 1.02 0.67 15.24
CA GLY A 363 1.52 0.11 13.98
C GLY A 363 2.27 -1.22 14.18
N LYS A 364 3.13 -1.32 15.20
CA LYS A 364 3.82 -2.58 15.51
C LYS A 364 2.85 -3.72 15.85
N LYS A 365 1.77 -3.44 16.60
CA LYS A 365 0.75 -4.45 16.92
C LYS A 365 0.06 -4.96 15.66
N SER A 366 -0.21 -4.08 14.69
CA SER A 366 -0.73 -4.50 13.39
C SER A 366 0.27 -5.34 12.60
N PHE A 367 1.58 -5.05 12.68
CA PHE A 367 2.59 -5.86 12.04
C PHE A 367 2.68 -7.27 12.64
N ASP A 368 2.63 -7.36 13.97
CA ASP A 368 2.57 -8.63 14.71
C ASP A 368 1.31 -9.45 14.33
N ALA A 369 0.16 -8.78 14.18
CA ALA A 369 -1.08 -9.42 13.73
C ALA A 369 -0.97 -9.96 12.29
N ILE A 370 -0.34 -9.19 11.39
CA ILE A 370 -0.15 -9.58 10.00
C ILE A 370 0.80 -10.77 9.88
N THR A 371 2.03 -10.67 10.39
CA THR A 371 3.01 -11.75 10.26
C THR A 371 2.61 -13.00 11.04
N GLY A 372 1.97 -12.83 12.20
CA GLY A 372 1.43 -13.93 12.97
C GLY A 372 0.29 -14.67 12.26
N TRP A 373 -0.58 -13.97 11.54
CA TRP A 373 -1.62 -14.59 10.73
C TRP A 373 -1.06 -15.31 9.51
N ILE A 374 -0.13 -14.68 8.78
CA ILE A 374 0.53 -15.31 7.61
C ILE A 374 1.12 -16.66 8.00
N GLY A 375 1.84 -16.76 9.11
CA GLY A 375 2.44 -18.02 9.56
C GLY A 375 1.45 -19.11 9.99
N ARG A 376 0.17 -18.79 10.20
CA ARG A 376 -0.90 -19.77 10.47
C ARG A 376 -1.69 -20.13 9.22
N ALA A 377 -1.94 -19.15 8.35
CA ALA A 377 -2.83 -19.27 7.20
C ALA A 377 -2.20 -20.05 6.04
N ILE A 378 -0.87 -19.96 5.89
CA ILE A 378 -0.10 -20.62 4.84
C ILE A 378 1.17 -21.23 5.40
#